data_AF-A0A956FLN0-F1
#
_entry.id   AF-A0A956FLN0-F1
#
_cell.length_a   1.000
_cell.length_b   1.000
_cell.length_c   1.000
_cell.angle_alpha   90.00
_cell.angle_beta   90.00
_cell.angle_gamma   90.00
#
_symmetry.space_group_name_H-M   'P 1'
#
loop_
_entity.id
_entity.type
_entity.pdbx_description
1 polymer ?
#
loop_
_entity_poly.entity_id
_entity_poly.type
_entity_poly.pdbx_seq_one_letter_code
_entity_poly.pdbx_strand_id
1 'polypeptide(L)'
;MLRCTAESLFLSPAQTLVNTVNTVGVMGKGIALEFKRRYPQMFERYRAFCDEGSLVVGKLQLYKTPNKWVLNFPTKKHWRHPSKLEWIETGLQRFVETYEARGITSVSFPQLGTGNGGLPWETVGPLMTRYLESLPIPVFIHVRRNPPGFRPEHEDPAEVSAFSEPREQITFERFVEDLSGRELRRVEAVEADEPPPLPTVEISQGLRVAGEDLENLWYRLSQRGALSVKEIPGALRPIGPALVERLMELDYIRGMTFLSGPLDAPTTVPGIRLAPRPRSSEMGPLFAPSIPTVEVHLT
;
A
#
# COMPACT_ATOMS: atom_id res chain seq x y z
N MET A 1 -10.34 3.11 -6.82
CA MET A 1 -9.80 4.44 -6.45
C MET A 1 -8.29 4.42 -6.53
N LEU A 2 -7.72 5.21 -7.44
CA LEU A 2 -6.27 5.28 -7.69
C LEU A 2 -5.62 6.39 -6.86
N ARG A 3 -4.48 6.10 -6.24
CA ARG A 3 -3.65 7.06 -5.51
C ARG A 3 -2.18 6.96 -5.93
N CYS A 4 -1.52 8.10 -6.09
CA CYS A 4 -0.07 8.14 -6.27
C CYS A 4 0.60 8.37 -4.91
N THR A 5 1.77 7.79 -4.71
CA THR A 5 2.57 7.91 -3.48
C THR A 5 4.06 7.94 -3.81
N ALA A 6 4.84 8.59 -2.95
CA ALA A 6 6.30 8.58 -3.02
C ALA A 6 6.94 7.48 -2.16
N GLU A 7 6.13 6.69 -1.45
CA GLU A 7 6.62 5.60 -0.59
C GLU A 7 7.15 4.42 -1.41
N SER A 8 8.01 3.61 -0.78
CA SER A 8 8.44 2.31 -1.30
C SER A 8 7.25 1.41 -1.64
N LEU A 9 7.34 0.67 -2.76
CA LEU A 9 6.31 -0.31 -3.16
C LEU A 9 6.06 -1.35 -2.05
N PHE A 10 7.11 -1.74 -1.34
CA PHE A 10 7.05 -2.79 -0.32
C PHE A 10 6.33 -2.35 0.96
N LEU A 11 6.19 -1.04 1.17
CA LEU A 11 5.41 -0.45 2.26
C LEU A 11 3.92 -0.34 1.94
N SER A 12 3.52 -0.68 0.72
CA SER A 12 2.13 -0.54 0.28
C SER A 12 1.16 -1.27 1.21
N PRO A 13 -0.03 -0.71 1.49
CA PRO A 13 -1.10 -1.44 2.16
C PRO A 13 -1.81 -2.46 1.26
N ALA A 14 -1.57 -2.50 -0.05
CA ALA A 14 -2.33 -3.35 -0.99
C ALA A 14 -1.99 -4.84 -0.91
N GLN A 15 -2.98 -5.71 -1.10
CA GLN A 15 -2.81 -7.18 -1.11
C GLN A 15 -1.78 -7.64 -2.15
N THR A 16 -1.85 -7.09 -3.37
CA THR A 16 -0.99 -7.50 -4.49
C THR A 16 0.03 -6.43 -4.86
N LEU A 17 1.30 -6.81 -4.95
CA LEU A 17 2.39 -5.96 -5.40
C LEU A 17 2.83 -6.37 -6.81
N VAL A 18 3.02 -5.40 -7.69
CA VAL A 18 3.41 -5.66 -9.08
C VAL A 18 4.94 -5.65 -9.20
N ASN A 19 5.48 -6.74 -9.70
CA ASN A 19 6.89 -6.87 -10.02
C ASN A 19 7.11 -6.71 -11.52
N THR A 20 7.93 -5.74 -11.94
CA THR A 20 8.28 -5.57 -13.36
C THR A 20 9.36 -6.56 -13.75
N VAL A 21 9.04 -7.50 -14.63
CA VAL A 21 9.94 -8.58 -15.04
C VAL A 21 10.27 -8.54 -16.53
N ASN A 22 11.27 -9.32 -16.94
CA ASN A 22 11.47 -9.72 -18.33
C ASN A 22 10.94 -11.15 -18.56
N THR A 23 11.03 -11.66 -19.79
CA THR A 23 10.55 -13.00 -20.14
C THR A 23 11.67 -14.04 -20.27
N VAL A 24 12.90 -13.72 -19.82
CA VAL A 24 14.08 -14.61 -19.93
C VAL A 24 14.63 -15.05 -18.57
N GLY A 25 13.82 -14.96 -17.51
CA GLY A 25 14.15 -15.57 -16.21
C GLY A 25 15.19 -14.82 -15.36
N VAL A 26 15.50 -13.55 -15.64
CA VAL A 26 16.55 -12.80 -14.92
C VAL A 26 15.98 -11.68 -14.04
N MET A 27 16.27 -11.71 -12.74
CA MET A 27 15.96 -10.61 -11.80
C MET A 27 17.25 -10.06 -11.16
N GLY A 28 18.02 -9.28 -11.93
CA GLY A 28 19.39 -8.87 -11.56
C GLY A 28 19.56 -7.45 -11.04
N LYS A 29 18.56 -6.57 -11.17
CA LYS A 29 18.65 -5.17 -10.73
C LYS A 29 17.30 -4.54 -10.42
N GLY A 30 17.33 -3.41 -9.71
CA GLY A 30 16.15 -2.62 -9.36
C GLY A 30 15.12 -3.42 -8.58
N ILE A 31 13.84 -3.09 -8.77
CA ILE A 31 12.75 -3.69 -8.00
C ILE A 31 12.64 -5.21 -8.16
N ALA A 32 12.98 -5.74 -9.35
CA ALA A 32 12.94 -7.18 -9.60
C ALA A 32 13.96 -7.95 -8.74
N LEU A 33 15.16 -7.40 -8.54
CA LEU A 33 16.15 -7.99 -7.64
C LEU A 33 15.65 -8.02 -6.20
N GLU A 34 14.96 -6.96 -5.79
CA GLU A 34 14.39 -6.89 -4.44
C GLU A 34 13.26 -7.91 -4.25
N PHE A 35 12.38 -8.07 -5.24
CA PHE A 35 11.40 -9.17 -5.24
C PHE A 35 12.06 -10.55 -5.20
N LYS A 36 13.18 -10.76 -5.90
CA LYS A 36 13.93 -12.03 -5.83
C LYS A 36 14.49 -12.29 -4.42
N ARG A 37 15.01 -11.26 -3.75
CA ARG A 37 15.52 -11.37 -2.37
C ARG A 37 14.41 -11.68 -1.38
N ARG A 38 13.27 -10.99 -1.49
CA ARG A 38 12.11 -11.15 -0.59
C ARG A 38 11.29 -12.42 -0.87
N TYR A 39 11.23 -12.88 -2.12
CA TYR A 39 10.46 -14.06 -2.53
C TYR A 39 11.30 -15.03 -3.40
N PRO A 40 12.26 -15.75 -2.82
CA PRO A 40 13.11 -16.69 -3.57
C PRO A 40 12.29 -17.79 -4.27
N GLN A 41 11.26 -18.34 -3.61
CA GLN A 41 10.37 -19.35 -4.19
C GLN A 41 9.51 -18.81 -5.35
N MET A 42 9.10 -17.55 -5.29
CA MET A 42 8.43 -16.88 -6.42
C MET A 42 9.37 -16.79 -7.61
N PHE A 43 10.64 -16.41 -7.36
CA PHE A 43 11.65 -16.32 -8.40
C PHE A 43 11.92 -17.67 -9.07
N GLU A 44 11.99 -18.76 -8.30
CA GLU A 44 12.14 -20.12 -8.85
C GLU A 44 11.00 -20.47 -9.82
N ARG A 45 9.75 -20.23 -9.41
CA ARG A 45 8.57 -20.46 -10.26
C ARG A 45 8.54 -19.54 -11.48
N TYR A 46 8.92 -18.28 -11.32
CA TYR A 46 9.05 -17.32 -12.42
C TYR A 46 10.08 -17.80 -13.46
N ARG A 47 11.24 -18.28 -13.00
CA ARG A 47 12.31 -18.76 -13.88
C ARG A 47 11.86 -19.99 -14.66
N ALA A 48 11.28 -21.00 -14.00
CA ALA A 48 10.72 -22.17 -14.68
C ALA A 48 9.70 -21.78 -15.75
N PHE A 49 8.80 -20.83 -15.43
CA PHE A 49 7.80 -20.33 -16.37
C PHE A 49 8.41 -19.57 -17.57
N CYS A 50 9.59 -18.98 -17.41
CA CYS A 50 10.34 -18.39 -18.53
C CYS A 50 11.06 -19.45 -19.36
N ASP A 51 11.69 -20.44 -18.71
CA ASP A 51 12.45 -21.51 -19.36
C ASP A 51 11.54 -22.38 -20.25
N GLU A 52 10.29 -22.57 -19.85
CA GLU A 52 9.24 -23.24 -20.64
C GLU A 52 8.69 -22.37 -21.80
N GLY A 53 9.10 -21.11 -21.92
CA GLY A 53 8.50 -20.15 -22.85
C GLY A 53 7.07 -19.72 -22.49
N SER A 54 6.60 -20.12 -21.30
CA SER A 54 5.23 -19.88 -20.83
C SER A 54 4.97 -18.42 -20.45
N LEU A 55 5.99 -17.63 -20.12
CA LEU A 55 5.84 -16.20 -19.81
C LEU A 55 6.19 -15.34 -21.03
N VAL A 56 5.19 -14.61 -21.54
CA VAL A 56 5.34 -13.66 -22.66
C VAL A 56 4.74 -12.31 -22.28
N VAL A 57 5.05 -11.27 -23.05
CA VAL A 57 4.40 -9.96 -22.90
C VAL A 57 2.88 -10.13 -22.99
N GLY A 58 2.15 -9.43 -22.10
CA GLY A 58 0.69 -9.55 -22.00
C GLY A 58 0.19 -10.75 -21.20
N LYS A 59 1.09 -11.61 -20.71
CA LYS A 59 0.75 -12.72 -19.81
C LYS A 59 1.29 -12.43 -18.40
N LEU A 60 0.37 -12.21 -17.47
CA LEU A 60 0.69 -11.89 -16.08
C LEU A 60 0.71 -13.17 -15.23
N GLN A 61 1.75 -13.36 -14.42
CA GLN A 61 1.87 -14.49 -13.50
C GLN A 61 1.64 -14.02 -12.06
N LEU A 62 0.63 -14.59 -11.40
CA LEU A 62 0.31 -14.28 -10.01
C LEU A 62 0.90 -15.35 -9.08
N TYR A 63 1.65 -14.91 -8.08
CA TYR A 63 2.17 -15.74 -6.99
C TYR A 63 1.52 -15.33 -5.68
N LYS A 64 0.85 -16.27 -5.01
CA LYS A 64 0.08 -16.03 -3.78
C LYS A 64 0.87 -16.47 -2.56
N THR A 65 0.81 -15.67 -1.50
CA THR A 65 1.30 -16.00 -0.16
C THR A 65 0.22 -15.64 0.87
N PRO A 66 0.33 -16.09 2.12
CA PRO A 66 -0.57 -15.65 3.20
C PRO A 66 -0.55 -14.12 3.45
N ASN A 67 0.55 -13.43 3.10
CA ASN A 67 0.73 -12.01 3.42
C ASN A 67 0.43 -11.11 2.22
N LYS A 68 1.29 -11.19 1.21
CA LYS A 68 1.33 -10.31 0.05
C LYS A 68 1.47 -11.13 -1.21
N TRP A 69 0.67 -10.81 -2.22
CA TRP A 69 0.76 -11.47 -3.52
C TRP A 69 1.72 -10.71 -4.42
N VAL A 70 2.37 -11.42 -5.32
CA VAL A 70 3.27 -10.84 -6.32
C VAL A 70 2.69 -11.08 -7.70
N LEU A 71 2.43 -10.01 -8.43
CA LEU A 71 2.03 -10.07 -9.83
C LEU A 71 3.24 -9.76 -10.71
N ASN A 72 3.86 -10.78 -11.28
CA ASN A 72 4.93 -10.63 -12.25
C ASN A 72 4.33 -10.07 -13.55
N PHE A 73 4.75 -8.87 -13.91
CA PHE A 73 4.28 -8.09 -15.04
C PHE A 73 5.41 -7.93 -16.06
N PRO A 74 5.37 -8.67 -17.18
CA PRO A 74 6.40 -8.57 -18.22
C PRO A 74 6.40 -7.18 -18.86
N THR A 75 7.44 -6.40 -18.56
CA THR A 75 7.67 -5.07 -19.17
C THR A 75 8.79 -5.11 -20.21
N LYS A 76 9.46 -6.26 -20.37
CA LYS A 76 10.55 -6.47 -21.32
C LYS A 76 10.54 -7.91 -21.84
N LYS A 77 11.02 -8.12 -23.07
CA LYS A 77 11.40 -9.46 -23.52
C LYS A 77 12.74 -9.89 -22.92
N HIS A 78 13.82 -9.22 -23.31
CA HIS A 78 15.15 -9.42 -22.73
C HIS A 78 15.55 -8.23 -21.86
N TRP A 79 16.22 -8.48 -20.73
CA TRP A 79 16.66 -7.43 -19.80
C TRP A 79 17.65 -6.40 -20.39
N ARG A 80 18.35 -6.74 -21.49
CA ARG A 80 19.35 -5.89 -22.18
C ARG A 80 18.71 -4.80 -23.04
N HIS A 81 17.44 -4.97 -23.43
CA HIS A 81 16.74 -4.06 -24.32
C HIS A 81 15.81 -3.12 -23.54
N PRO A 82 15.47 -1.95 -24.09
CA PRO A 82 14.47 -1.06 -23.50
C PRO A 82 13.08 -1.71 -23.46
N SER A 83 12.19 -1.13 -22.66
CA SER A 83 10.77 -1.47 -22.66
C SER A 83 10.09 -0.82 -23.87
N LYS A 84 8.83 -1.19 -24.12
CA LYS A 84 7.99 -0.58 -25.14
C LYS A 84 6.63 -0.26 -24.56
N LEU A 85 6.05 0.87 -24.98
CA LEU A 85 4.73 1.30 -24.51
C LEU A 85 3.65 0.26 -24.80
N GLU A 86 3.70 -0.38 -25.97
CA GLU A 86 2.79 -1.47 -26.38
C GLU A 86 2.77 -2.62 -25.36
N TRP A 87 3.92 -2.96 -24.75
CA TRP A 87 4.01 -4.05 -23.76
C TRP A 87 3.35 -3.66 -22.44
N ILE A 88 3.46 -2.40 -22.05
CA ILE A 88 2.81 -1.86 -20.85
C ILE A 88 1.30 -1.86 -21.04
N GLU A 89 0.82 -1.36 -22.18
CA GLU A 89 -0.59 -1.31 -22.51
C GLU A 89 -1.23 -2.69 -22.56
N THR A 90 -0.63 -3.67 -23.26
CA THR A 90 -1.16 -5.05 -23.30
C THR A 90 -1.21 -5.68 -21.90
N GLY A 91 -0.20 -5.43 -21.06
CA GLY A 91 -0.19 -5.94 -19.70
C GLY A 91 -1.29 -5.29 -18.82
N LEU A 92 -1.54 -3.98 -18.98
CA LEU A 92 -2.59 -3.27 -18.26
C LEU A 92 -3.99 -3.74 -18.69
N GLN A 93 -4.21 -3.90 -19.99
CA GLN A 93 -5.44 -4.50 -20.53
C GLN A 93 -5.69 -5.87 -19.91
N ARG A 94 -4.69 -6.75 -19.94
CA ARG A 94 -4.80 -8.08 -19.32
C ARG A 94 -5.08 -8.02 -17.82
N PHE A 95 -4.49 -7.06 -17.11
CA PHE A 95 -4.75 -6.88 -15.68
C PHE A 95 -6.22 -6.55 -15.44
N VAL A 96 -6.75 -5.53 -16.12
CA VAL A 96 -8.15 -5.10 -16.00
C VAL A 96 -9.12 -6.24 -16.35
N GLU A 97 -8.81 -7.04 -17.37
CA GLU A 97 -9.63 -8.19 -17.76
C GLU A 97 -9.68 -9.33 -16.72
N THR A 98 -8.65 -9.47 -15.86
CA THR A 98 -8.45 -10.72 -15.10
C THR A 98 -8.30 -10.54 -13.59
N TYR A 99 -8.13 -9.32 -13.07
CA TYR A 99 -7.83 -9.10 -11.65
C TYR A 99 -8.92 -9.67 -10.72
N GLU A 100 -10.20 -9.46 -11.08
CA GLU A 100 -11.35 -9.88 -10.29
C GLU A 100 -11.45 -11.40 -10.20
N ALA A 101 -11.42 -12.09 -11.35
CA ALA A 101 -11.42 -13.55 -11.42
C ALA A 101 -10.20 -14.20 -10.73
N ARG A 102 -9.09 -13.46 -10.59
CA ARG A 102 -7.89 -13.91 -9.86
C ARG A 102 -7.94 -13.63 -8.36
N GLY A 103 -8.96 -12.89 -7.90
CA GLY A 103 -9.20 -12.55 -6.50
C GLY A 103 -8.36 -11.38 -5.98
N ILE A 104 -7.89 -10.50 -6.86
CA ILE A 104 -7.11 -9.31 -6.47
C ILE A 104 -8.07 -8.25 -5.94
N THR A 105 -7.99 -7.95 -4.64
CA THR A 105 -8.87 -6.96 -3.98
C THR A 105 -8.23 -5.59 -3.78
N SER A 106 -6.91 -5.49 -3.92
CA SER A 106 -6.15 -4.24 -3.95
C SER A 106 -4.77 -4.49 -4.56
N VAL A 107 -4.24 -3.48 -5.26
CA VAL A 107 -3.00 -3.63 -6.02
C VAL A 107 -2.10 -2.40 -5.93
N SER A 108 -0.79 -2.62 -6.03
CA SER A 108 0.21 -1.55 -6.12
C SER A 108 1.17 -1.76 -7.27
N PHE A 109 1.33 -0.70 -8.04
CA PHE A 109 2.18 -0.66 -9.22
C PHE A 109 3.41 0.23 -8.97
N PRO A 110 4.61 -0.20 -9.38
CA PRO A 110 5.69 0.73 -9.64
C PRO A 110 5.41 1.48 -10.96
N GLN A 111 6.24 2.48 -11.28
CA GLN A 111 6.24 3.10 -12.62
C GLN A 111 6.67 2.05 -13.67
N LEU A 112 5.71 1.57 -14.48
CA LEU A 112 5.93 0.45 -15.38
C LEU A 112 6.83 0.79 -16.57
N GLY A 113 7.89 0.01 -16.79
CA GLY A 113 8.79 0.21 -17.94
C GLY A 113 9.60 1.51 -17.92
N THR A 114 9.54 2.29 -16.84
CA THR A 114 10.41 3.47 -16.63
C THR A 114 11.76 3.06 -16.04
N GLY A 115 12.66 4.03 -15.83
CA GLY A 115 14.00 3.81 -15.27
C GLY A 115 14.81 2.87 -16.15
N ASN A 116 14.99 1.62 -15.71
CA ASN A 116 15.70 0.59 -16.48
C ASN A 116 15.05 0.29 -17.85
N GLY A 117 13.75 0.53 -18.01
CA GLY A 117 13.04 0.35 -19.28
C GLY A 117 13.11 1.55 -20.22
N GLY A 118 13.49 2.73 -19.72
CA GLY A 118 13.71 3.92 -20.52
C GLY A 118 12.45 4.63 -21.04
N LEU A 119 11.24 4.20 -20.66
CA LEU A 119 10.03 4.92 -21.02
C LEU A 119 9.86 6.20 -20.17
N PRO A 120 9.46 7.33 -20.77
CA PRO A 120 9.18 8.58 -20.05
C PRO A 120 7.92 8.43 -19.18
N TRP A 121 7.98 8.94 -17.95
CA TRP A 121 6.87 8.84 -17.01
C TRP A 121 5.66 9.68 -17.45
N GLU A 122 5.92 10.78 -18.13
CA GLU A 122 4.94 11.69 -18.70
C GLU A 122 4.05 11.00 -19.76
N THR A 123 4.53 9.89 -20.33
CA THR A 123 3.76 9.04 -21.26
C THR A 123 3.15 7.83 -20.54
N VAL A 124 3.92 7.16 -19.67
CA VAL A 124 3.46 5.94 -18.99
C VAL A 124 2.40 6.24 -17.92
N GLY A 125 2.54 7.34 -17.18
CA GLY A 125 1.63 7.74 -16.11
C GLY A 125 0.19 7.91 -16.60
N PRO A 126 -0.06 8.74 -17.63
CA PRO A 126 -1.40 8.86 -18.22
C PRO A 126 -1.97 7.54 -18.74
N LEU A 127 -1.12 6.70 -19.36
CA LEU A 127 -1.52 5.38 -19.82
C LEU A 127 -1.98 4.48 -18.65
N MET A 128 -1.21 4.43 -17.56
CA MET A 128 -1.57 3.68 -16.36
C MET A 128 -2.86 4.21 -15.74
N THR A 129 -2.99 5.53 -15.57
CA THR A 129 -4.20 6.16 -15.04
C THR A 129 -5.45 5.76 -15.82
N ARG A 130 -5.40 5.82 -17.16
CA ARG A 130 -6.51 5.45 -18.05
C ARG A 130 -7.07 4.04 -17.79
N TYR A 131 -6.23 3.07 -17.44
CA TYR A 131 -6.65 1.70 -17.17
C TYR A 131 -7.03 1.44 -15.71
N LEU A 132 -6.44 2.17 -14.78
CA LEU A 132 -6.45 1.82 -13.36
C LEU A 132 -7.39 2.68 -12.51
N GLU A 133 -7.72 3.90 -12.96
CA GLU A 133 -8.50 4.85 -12.16
C GLU A 133 -9.94 4.38 -11.88
N SER A 134 -10.55 3.72 -12.86
CA SER A 134 -11.95 3.27 -12.83
C SER A 134 -12.15 1.96 -12.08
N LEU A 135 -11.07 1.32 -11.62
CA LEU A 135 -11.17 0.06 -10.90
C LEU A 135 -11.86 0.27 -9.53
N PRO A 136 -12.82 -0.60 -9.16
CA PRO A 136 -13.54 -0.54 -7.89
C PRO A 136 -12.68 -0.96 -6.69
N ILE A 137 -11.42 -1.31 -6.90
CA ILE A 137 -10.46 -1.67 -5.86
C ILE A 137 -9.50 -0.51 -5.53
N PRO A 138 -8.86 -0.51 -4.35
CA PRO A 138 -7.73 0.37 -4.06
C PRO A 138 -6.56 0.07 -5.00
N VAL A 139 -6.08 1.11 -5.69
CA VAL A 139 -4.90 1.05 -6.56
C VAL A 139 -3.90 2.11 -6.11
N PHE A 140 -2.64 1.71 -5.95
CA PHE A 140 -1.54 2.61 -5.62
C PHE A 140 -0.50 2.62 -6.75
N ILE A 141 0.00 3.80 -7.10
CA ILE A 141 1.14 3.97 -8.00
C ILE A 141 2.29 4.59 -7.19
N HIS A 142 3.39 3.88 -7.11
CA HIS A 142 4.60 4.29 -6.40
C HIS A 142 5.51 5.04 -7.36
N VAL A 143 5.47 6.36 -7.27
CA VAL A 143 6.22 7.28 -8.13
C VAL A 143 7.55 7.56 -7.46
N ARG A 144 8.65 7.07 -8.05
CA ARG A 144 9.99 7.36 -7.54
C ARG A 144 10.32 8.82 -7.85
N ARG A 145 10.59 9.60 -6.80
CA ARG A 145 11.36 10.84 -6.94
C ARG A 145 12.82 10.43 -6.87
N ASN A 146 13.62 10.73 -7.88
CA ASN A 146 15.08 10.59 -7.81
C ASN A 146 15.70 11.97 -7.47
N PRO A 147 15.70 12.43 -6.20
CA PRO A 147 16.49 13.59 -5.83
C PRO A 147 17.99 13.24 -5.81
N PRO A 148 18.89 14.24 -5.88
CA PRO A 148 20.31 14.05 -5.60
C PRO A 148 20.51 13.43 -4.20
N GLY A 149 21.35 12.38 -4.07
CA GLY A 149 21.61 11.70 -2.79
C GLY A 149 20.73 10.47 -2.49
N PHE A 150 20.06 9.91 -3.49
CA PHE A 150 19.21 8.73 -3.38
C PHE A 150 19.88 7.54 -2.66
N ARG A 151 19.23 7.06 -1.59
CA ARG A 151 19.50 5.78 -0.94
C ARG A 151 18.46 4.75 -1.38
N PRO A 152 18.86 3.59 -1.93
CA PRO A 152 17.93 2.57 -2.38
C PRO A 152 17.09 1.94 -1.27
N GLU A 153 15.91 1.40 -1.63
CA GLU A 153 14.93 0.72 -0.76
C GLU A 153 15.47 -0.51 0.02
N HIS A 154 16.71 -0.94 -0.22
CA HIS A 154 17.36 -2.05 0.47
C HIS A 154 18.16 -1.62 1.71
N GLU A 155 18.05 -0.36 2.13
CA GLU A 155 18.80 0.19 3.27
C GLU A 155 18.02 0.28 4.60
N ASP A 156 16.74 -0.12 4.67
CA ASP A 156 15.96 -0.10 5.92
C ASP A 156 15.70 -1.53 6.47
N PRO A 157 16.37 -1.94 7.57
CA PRO A 157 16.20 -3.25 8.19
C PRO A 157 14.80 -3.53 8.76
N ALA A 158 14.07 -2.50 9.21
CA ALA A 158 12.73 -2.66 9.76
C ALA A 158 11.71 -3.05 8.66
N GLU A 159 11.98 -2.66 7.42
CA GLU A 159 11.14 -2.98 6.26
C GLU A 159 11.28 -4.41 5.74
N VAL A 160 12.37 -5.10 6.09
CA VAL A 160 12.61 -6.49 5.69
C VAL A 160 11.84 -7.45 6.60
N SER A 161 11.83 -7.21 7.92
CA SER A 161 11.14 -8.06 8.90
C SER A 161 9.60 -8.00 8.76
N ALA A 162 9.04 -6.79 8.63
CA ALA A 162 7.58 -6.60 8.56
C ALA A 162 6.92 -7.27 7.34
N PHE A 163 7.70 -7.65 6.33
CA PHE A 163 7.22 -8.21 5.08
C PHE A 163 6.91 -9.72 5.17
N SER A 164 7.60 -10.44 6.06
CA SER A 164 7.38 -11.87 6.32
C SER A 164 6.24 -12.15 7.29
N GLU A 165 5.73 -11.13 7.99
CA GLU A 165 4.68 -11.33 8.99
C GLU A 165 3.27 -11.42 8.37
N PRO A 166 2.45 -12.38 8.85
CA PRO A 166 1.03 -12.42 8.54
C PRO A 166 0.35 -11.10 8.87
N ARG A 167 -0.52 -10.66 7.96
CA ARG A 167 -1.39 -9.51 8.23
C ARG A 167 -2.57 -9.98 9.05
N GLU A 168 -2.50 -9.75 10.35
CA GLU A 168 -3.67 -9.89 11.21
C GLU A 168 -4.74 -8.89 10.77
N GLN A 169 -5.96 -9.38 10.58
CA GLN A 169 -7.10 -8.52 10.26
C GLN A 169 -7.63 -7.93 11.56
N ILE A 170 -7.40 -6.64 11.75
CA ILE A 170 -7.84 -5.92 12.94
C ILE A 170 -9.35 -5.69 12.82
N THR A 171 -10.10 -5.94 13.90
CA THR A 171 -11.54 -5.66 13.94
C THR A 171 -11.80 -4.24 14.43
N PHE A 172 -13.02 -3.74 14.23
CA PHE A 172 -13.38 -2.41 14.73
C PHE A 172 -13.30 -2.34 16.26
N GLU A 173 -13.76 -3.37 16.96
CA GLU A 173 -13.71 -3.46 18.42
C GLU A 173 -12.27 -3.36 18.90
N ARG A 174 -11.37 -4.13 18.28
CA ARG A 174 -9.95 -4.10 18.63
C ARG A 174 -9.33 -2.73 18.38
N PHE A 175 -9.67 -2.10 17.26
CA PHE A 175 -9.24 -0.75 16.94
C PHE A 175 -9.67 0.27 18.01
N VAL A 176 -10.91 0.17 18.50
CA VAL A 176 -11.42 1.04 19.58
C VAL A 176 -10.72 0.77 20.91
N GLU A 177 -10.47 -0.49 21.26
CA GLU A 177 -9.73 -0.87 22.47
C GLU A 177 -8.31 -0.27 22.48
N ASP A 178 -7.57 -0.47 21.38
CA ASP A 178 -6.20 0.03 21.26
C ASP A 178 -6.16 1.57 21.26
N LEU A 179 -7.12 2.23 20.59
CA LEU A 179 -7.17 3.69 20.51
C LEU A 179 -7.52 4.33 21.87
N SER A 180 -8.44 3.73 22.61
CA SER A 180 -8.88 4.22 23.93
C SER A 180 -7.96 3.81 25.08
N GLY A 181 -7.12 2.80 24.87
CA GLY A 181 -6.31 2.18 25.93
C GLY A 181 -7.14 1.46 26.99
N ARG A 182 -8.40 1.11 26.70
CA ARG A 182 -9.34 0.45 27.62
C ARG A 182 -9.94 -0.79 26.96
N GLU A 183 -10.05 -1.86 27.71
CA GLU A 183 -10.75 -3.07 27.26
C GLU A 183 -12.26 -2.81 27.20
N LEU A 184 -12.89 -3.11 26.07
CA LEU A 184 -14.34 -2.94 25.91
C LEU A 184 -15.05 -4.04 26.72
N ARG A 185 -15.88 -3.64 27.68
CA ARG A 185 -16.74 -4.60 28.39
C ARG A 185 -17.76 -5.16 27.41
N ARG A 186 -17.66 -6.46 27.11
CA ARG A 186 -18.68 -7.18 26.34
C ARG A 186 -19.96 -7.21 27.18
N VAL A 187 -20.95 -6.41 26.79
CA VAL A 187 -22.30 -6.53 27.35
C VAL A 187 -22.93 -7.74 26.66
N GLU A 188 -23.52 -8.66 27.43
CA GLU A 188 -24.28 -9.77 26.86
C GLU A 188 -25.37 -9.21 25.95
N ALA A 189 -25.47 -9.76 24.74
CA ALA A 189 -26.43 -9.30 23.75
C ALA A 189 -27.85 -9.56 24.28
N VAL A 190 -28.55 -8.47 24.60
CA VAL A 190 -30.00 -8.51 24.82
C VAL A 190 -30.64 -8.47 23.44
N GLU A 191 -31.53 -9.41 23.12
CA GLU A 191 -32.34 -9.35 21.90
C GLU A 191 -33.17 -8.07 21.94
N ALA A 192 -32.74 -7.06 21.19
CA ALA A 192 -33.44 -5.81 20.96
C ALA A 192 -33.73 -5.69 19.46
N ASP A 193 -34.88 -5.11 19.11
CA ASP A 193 -35.30 -4.91 17.71
C ASP A 193 -34.33 -4.00 16.92
N GLU A 194 -33.54 -3.18 17.62
CA GLU A 194 -32.55 -2.28 17.02
C GLU A 194 -31.23 -2.36 17.81
N PRO A 195 -30.07 -2.45 17.12
CA PRO A 195 -28.78 -2.45 17.80
C PRO A 195 -28.58 -1.12 18.54
N PRO A 196 -27.99 -1.14 19.75
CA PRO A 196 -27.75 0.09 20.50
C PRO A 196 -26.78 1.00 19.75
N PRO A 197 -26.92 2.33 19.86
CA PRO A 197 -26.01 3.27 19.23
C PRO A 197 -24.58 3.07 19.75
N LEU A 198 -23.60 3.27 18.87
CA LEU A 198 -22.19 3.12 19.23
C LEU A 198 -21.78 4.16 20.29
N PRO A 199 -21.12 3.74 21.39
CA PRO A 199 -20.77 4.64 22.47
C PRO A 199 -19.73 5.68 22.03
N THR A 200 -19.75 6.85 22.70
CA THR A 200 -18.68 7.84 22.54
C THR A 200 -17.39 7.33 23.17
N VAL A 201 -16.29 7.39 22.40
CA VAL A 201 -14.96 6.92 22.81
C VAL A 201 -14.09 8.11 23.22
N GLU A 202 -13.46 8.02 24.39
CA GLU A 202 -12.43 8.96 24.82
C GLU A 202 -11.08 8.47 24.29
N ILE A 203 -10.45 9.25 23.40
CA ILE A 203 -9.21 8.85 22.69
C ILE A 203 -7.95 9.50 23.30
N SER A 204 -8.13 10.56 24.07
CA SER A 204 -7.12 11.22 24.90
C SER A 204 -7.81 12.08 25.97
N GLN A 205 -7.08 12.59 26.96
CA GLN A 205 -7.66 13.40 28.05
C GLN A 205 -8.56 14.52 27.51
N GLY A 206 -9.87 14.42 27.76
CA GLY A 206 -10.87 15.42 27.34
C GLY A 206 -11.25 15.38 25.86
N LEU A 207 -10.68 14.48 25.05
CA LEU A 207 -11.01 14.33 23.63
C LEU A 207 -11.92 13.12 23.41
N ARG A 208 -13.15 13.40 23.00
CA ARG A 208 -14.21 12.41 22.82
C ARG A 208 -14.69 12.39 21.39
N VAL A 209 -14.91 11.19 20.84
CA VAL A 209 -15.32 10.95 19.46
C VAL A 209 -16.57 10.08 19.46
N ALA A 210 -17.58 10.45 18.67
CA ALA A 210 -18.78 9.62 18.51
C ALA A 210 -18.41 8.27 17.86
N GLY A 211 -19.02 7.18 18.34
CA GLY A 211 -18.70 5.84 17.85
C GLY A 211 -18.95 5.67 16.34
N GLU A 212 -20.02 6.28 15.82
CA GLU A 212 -20.36 6.28 14.39
C GLU A 212 -19.29 6.96 13.52
N ASP A 213 -18.73 8.09 13.98
CA ASP A 213 -17.68 8.79 13.26
C ASP A 213 -16.37 7.97 13.25
N LEU A 214 -16.10 7.30 14.37
CA LEU A 214 -14.93 6.43 14.52
C LEU A 214 -15.06 5.16 13.67
N GLU A 215 -16.26 4.57 13.60
CA GLU A 215 -16.57 3.45 12.71
C GLU A 215 -16.44 3.86 11.25
N ASN A 216 -16.94 5.03 10.85
CA ASN A 216 -16.79 5.55 9.50
C ASN A 216 -15.31 5.75 9.12
N LEU A 217 -14.50 6.29 10.04
CA LEU A 217 -13.06 6.39 9.86
C LEU A 217 -12.41 5.01 9.68
N TRP A 218 -12.72 4.07 10.57
CA TRP A 218 -12.17 2.72 10.55
C TRP A 218 -12.56 1.96 9.28
N TYR A 219 -13.83 2.05 8.88
CA TYR A 219 -14.34 1.44 7.66
C TYR A 219 -13.58 1.98 6.43
N ARG A 220 -13.38 3.29 6.34
CA ARG A 220 -12.60 3.89 5.25
C ARG A 220 -11.16 3.39 5.26
N LEU A 221 -10.51 3.35 6.42
CA LEU A 221 -9.11 2.94 6.54
C LEU A 221 -8.92 1.45 6.23
N SER A 222 -9.77 0.57 6.79
CA SER A 222 -9.71 -0.87 6.60
C SER A 222 -10.01 -1.30 5.15
N GLN A 223 -11.02 -0.68 4.51
CA GLN A 223 -11.36 -0.99 3.12
C GLN A 223 -10.30 -0.48 2.13
N ARG A 224 -9.72 0.70 2.40
CA ARG A 224 -8.78 1.34 1.47
C ARG A 224 -7.33 0.99 1.76
N GLY A 225 -7.03 0.51 2.96
CA GLY A 225 -5.68 0.25 3.47
C GLY A 225 -4.89 1.52 3.84
N ALA A 226 -5.29 2.70 3.34
CA ALA A 226 -4.67 3.98 3.67
C ALA A 226 -5.63 5.15 3.39
N LEU A 227 -5.41 6.26 4.11
CA LEU A 227 -6.18 7.49 4.00
C LEU A 227 -5.27 8.71 4.04
N SER A 228 -5.50 9.67 3.15
CA SER A 228 -4.94 11.01 3.29
C SER A 228 -5.70 11.81 4.35
N VAL A 229 -5.06 12.84 4.91
CA VAL A 229 -5.72 13.75 5.88
C VAL A 229 -6.99 14.41 5.31
N LYS A 230 -7.07 14.57 3.98
CA LYS A 230 -8.24 15.14 3.28
C LYS A 230 -9.45 14.19 3.28
N GLU A 231 -9.21 12.89 3.44
CA GLU A 231 -10.22 11.83 3.40
C GLU A 231 -10.77 11.48 4.78
N ILE A 232 -10.22 12.07 5.85
CA ILE A 232 -10.76 12.00 7.21
C ILE A 232 -12.21 12.54 7.19
N PRO A 233 -13.18 11.83 7.81
CA PRO A 233 -14.57 12.26 7.92
C PRO A 233 -14.70 13.72 8.40
N GLY A 234 -15.66 14.45 7.82
CA GLY A 234 -15.86 15.88 8.09
C GLY A 234 -16.03 16.19 9.59
N ALA A 235 -16.79 15.35 10.30
CA ALA A 235 -17.03 15.47 11.73
C ALA A 235 -15.74 15.40 12.59
N LEU A 236 -14.70 14.71 12.09
CA LEU A 236 -13.43 14.53 12.79
C LEU A 236 -12.39 15.60 12.44
N ARG A 237 -12.65 16.46 11.44
CA ARG A 237 -11.71 17.50 11.02
C ARG A 237 -11.31 18.48 12.14
N PRO A 238 -12.22 18.94 13.02
CA PRO A 238 -11.86 19.86 14.12
C PRO A 238 -10.79 19.30 15.06
N ILE A 239 -10.69 17.96 15.15
CA ILE A 239 -9.77 17.25 16.04
C ILE A 239 -8.70 16.47 15.26
N GLY A 240 -8.63 16.69 13.94
CA GLY A 240 -7.84 15.88 13.00
C GLY A 240 -6.36 15.71 13.40
N PRO A 241 -5.63 16.79 13.76
CA PRO A 241 -4.23 16.66 14.17
C PRO A 241 -4.02 15.75 15.39
N ALA A 242 -4.77 15.97 16.47
CA ALA A 242 -4.68 15.16 17.69
C ALA A 242 -5.12 13.72 17.44
N LEU A 243 -6.15 13.52 16.62
CA LEU A 243 -6.60 12.20 16.21
C LEU A 243 -5.50 11.45 15.43
N VAL A 244 -4.84 12.11 14.47
CA VAL A 244 -3.75 11.49 13.69
C VAL A 244 -2.57 11.13 14.59
N GLU A 245 -2.21 12.00 15.54
CA GLU A 245 -1.16 11.72 16.53
C GLU A 245 -1.49 10.45 17.33
N ARG A 246 -2.71 10.37 17.90
CA ARG A 246 -3.18 9.20 18.62
C ARG A 246 -3.22 7.93 17.76
N LEU A 247 -3.66 8.05 16.51
CA LEU A 247 -3.66 6.92 15.57
C LEU A 247 -2.24 6.42 15.27
N MET A 248 -1.27 7.33 15.14
CA MET A 248 0.12 6.96 14.86
C MET A 248 0.83 6.25 16.00
N GLU A 249 0.27 6.27 17.22
CA GLU A 249 0.77 5.46 18.33
C GLU A 249 0.39 3.97 18.21
N LEU A 250 -0.60 3.64 17.38
CA LEU A 250 -1.00 2.26 17.14
C LEU A 250 0.09 1.53 16.35
N ASP A 251 0.53 0.37 16.84
CA ASP A 251 1.64 -0.41 16.30
C ASP A 251 1.41 -0.91 14.85
N TYR A 252 0.16 -0.87 14.36
CA TYR A 252 -0.27 -1.20 13.00
C TYR A 252 -0.67 0.02 12.14
N ILE A 253 -0.53 1.26 12.63
CA ILE A 253 -0.72 2.47 11.83
C ILE A 253 0.63 3.15 11.60
N ARG A 254 0.88 3.53 10.35
CA ARG A 254 2.10 4.25 9.96
C ARG A 254 1.76 5.45 9.11
N GLY A 255 2.61 6.47 9.17
CA GLY A 255 2.56 7.60 8.24
C GLY A 255 2.77 7.14 6.79
N MET A 256 2.17 7.89 5.86
CA MET A 256 2.33 7.71 4.42
C MET A 256 2.22 9.05 3.69
N THR A 257 3.06 9.24 2.69
CA THR A 257 3.00 10.41 1.81
C THR A 257 2.25 10.11 0.53
N PHE A 258 1.14 10.81 0.29
CA PHE A 258 0.41 10.79 -0.97
C PHE A 258 0.90 11.89 -1.91
N LEU A 259 0.67 11.68 -3.20
CA LEU A 259 0.92 12.66 -4.26
C LEU A 259 -0.41 13.14 -4.84
N SER A 260 -0.53 14.45 -5.01
CA SER A 260 -1.73 15.12 -5.53
C SER A 260 -1.34 16.23 -6.51
N GLY A 261 -2.22 16.53 -7.47
CA GLY A 261 -1.95 17.50 -8.52
C GLY A 261 -1.32 16.87 -9.78
N PRO A 262 -0.74 17.70 -10.66
CA PRO A 262 -0.15 17.26 -11.93
C PRO A 262 0.96 16.21 -11.76
N LEU A 263 1.12 15.31 -12.74
CA LEU A 263 2.09 14.21 -12.68
C LEU A 263 3.55 14.67 -12.77
N ASP A 264 3.80 15.78 -13.46
CA ASP A 264 5.09 16.43 -13.67
C ASP A 264 5.52 17.28 -12.45
N ALA A 265 4.57 17.88 -11.75
CA ALA A 265 4.82 18.67 -10.54
C ALA A 265 3.83 18.34 -9.40
N PRO A 266 3.85 17.11 -8.84
CA PRO A 266 2.90 16.74 -7.81
C PRO A 266 3.24 17.41 -6.47
N THR A 267 2.21 17.80 -5.74
CA THR A 267 2.29 18.21 -4.33
C THR A 267 2.18 16.98 -3.42
N THR A 268 2.77 17.06 -2.23
CA THR A 268 2.67 16.00 -1.21
C THR A 268 1.48 16.25 -0.29
N VAL A 269 0.76 15.19 0.05
CA VAL A 269 -0.34 15.21 1.02
C VAL A 269 -0.07 14.16 2.09
N PRO A 270 -0.02 14.53 3.38
CA PRO A 270 0.20 13.55 4.44
C PRO A 270 -1.01 12.64 4.61
N GLY A 271 -0.77 11.47 5.21
CA GLY A 271 -1.79 10.51 5.54
C GLY A 271 -1.25 9.35 6.35
N ILE A 272 -2.10 8.35 6.53
CA ILE A 272 -1.84 7.15 7.31
C ILE A 272 -2.15 5.90 6.50
N ARG A 273 -1.49 4.80 6.84
CA ARG A 273 -1.72 3.47 6.25
C ARG A 273 -1.71 2.39 7.31
N LEU A 274 -2.39 1.29 7.01
CA LEU A 274 -2.29 0.05 7.78
C LEU A 274 -0.97 -0.66 7.45
N ALA A 275 -0.30 -1.09 8.51
CA ALA A 275 0.92 -1.90 8.49
C ALA A 275 0.67 -3.24 9.21
N PRO A 276 1.41 -4.31 8.86
CA PRO A 276 1.40 -5.53 9.66
C PRO A 276 1.81 -5.24 11.10
N ARG A 277 1.13 -5.88 12.05
CA ARG A 277 1.49 -5.80 13.47
C ARG A 277 2.75 -6.66 13.70
N PRO A 278 3.85 -6.13 14.26
CA PRO A 278 4.99 -6.96 14.64
C PRO A 278 4.56 -7.93 15.76
N ARG A 279 5.10 -9.15 15.76
CA ARG A 279 4.88 -10.06 16.89
C ARG A 279 5.47 -9.46 18.16
N SER A 280 4.80 -9.68 19.29
CA SER A 280 5.16 -9.18 20.62
C SER A 280 6.61 -9.45 21.05
N SER A 281 7.31 -10.40 20.42
CA SER A 281 8.73 -10.71 20.67
C SER A 281 9.73 -9.72 20.03
N GLU A 282 9.30 -8.82 19.13
CA GLU A 282 10.20 -7.90 18.40
C GLU A 282 10.20 -6.47 18.93
N MET A 283 9.45 -6.13 19.99
CA MET A 283 9.44 -4.78 20.58
C MET A 283 10.74 -4.45 21.34
N GLY A 284 11.84 -4.29 20.60
CA GLY A 284 13.04 -3.59 21.05
C GLY A 284 12.92 -2.07 20.84
N PRO A 285 13.81 -1.24 21.41
CA PRO A 285 13.72 0.22 21.42
C PRO A 285 13.85 0.92 20.04
N LEU A 286 13.78 0.18 18.93
CA LEU A 286 13.87 0.70 17.55
C LEU A 286 12.51 1.15 16.97
N PHE A 287 11.41 1.01 17.70
CA PHE A 287 10.05 1.35 17.25
C PHE A 287 9.56 2.73 17.70
N ALA A 288 10.45 3.70 17.91
CA ALA A 288 10.02 5.09 18.10
C ALA A 288 9.48 5.63 16.75
N PRO A 289 8.22 6.09 16.67
CA PRO A 289 7.70 6.71 15.46
C PRO A 289 8.51 7.98 15.16
N SER A 290 9.22 7.99 14.03
CA SER A 290 9.72 9.24 13.46
C SER A 290 8.51 10.04 12.97
N ILE A 291 8.03 10.97 13.78
CA ILE A 291 7.06 11.98 13.38
C ILE A 291 7.73 12.80 12.26
N PRO A 292 7.20 12.84 11.02
CA PRO A 292 7.71 13.77 10.03
C PRO A 292 7.44 15.18 10.55
N THR A 293 8.50 15.93 10.85
CA THR A 293 8.43 17.34 11.24
C THR A 293 7.82 18.12 10.06
N VAL A 294 6.55 18.50 10.18
CA VAL A 294 5.93 19.43 9.25
C VAL A 294 6.18 20.82 9.82
N GLU A 295 7.15 21.55 9.28
CA GLU A 295 7.20 23.00 9.44
C GLU A 295 6.00 23.59 8.70
N VAL A 296 4.95 23.89 9.45
CA VAL A 296 3.84 24.69 8.95
C VAL A 296 4.30 26.14 8.91
N HIS A 297 4.78 26.61 7.75
CA HIS A 297 4.85 28.04 7.50
C HIS A 297 3.43 28.54 7.22
N LEU A 298 2.85 29.18 8.23
CA LEU A 298 1.65 29.99 8.08
C LEU A 298 2.03 31.25 7.30
N THR A 299 1.45 31.43 6.12
CA THR A 299 1.28 32.74 5.47
C THR A 299 -0.19 33.10 5.54
#